data_AF-A0A9J7LG66-F1
#
_entry.id   AF-A0A9J7LG66-F1
#
_cell.length_a   1.000
_cell.length_b   1.000
_cell.length_c   1.000
_cell.angle_alpha   90.00
_cell.angle_beta   90.00
_cell.angle_gamma   90.00
#
_symmetry.space_group_name_H-M   'P 1'
#
loop_
_entity.id
_entity.type
_entity.pdbx_description
1 polymer ?
#
loop_
_entity_poly.entity_id
_entity_poly.type
_entity_poly.pdbx_seq_one_letter_code
_entity_poly.pdbx_strand_id
1 'polypeptide(L)'
;MAQAICQKAGPSVATECQQYITRNGQQDHGAVVLTGAGNMPYKGILHLTHPNTKVLKKSIKTCLETADKKGFRSISFPAVGTGGFAISPDQAASLMLDGVTDFAQKGSPQSLTTVRITVFQQQMLQNFHSEMDQRARELVHKSRGFSAKVTSRFKKVAHSLGKRSRVAKILGFSSSDGKRSVGDTTTTPTSLLLHFYGTDGAVDMAKRRVQETVDENFKEEKINDAAVLQLSSDEVDMLKAYGQQNSVSIIVDQGQGGRHCITIQGISDVASVMSKVWEVLHAKMEESRKREQALSLKKDLSWCYEQPDGTYVPFDPLINLQIEEAYRKNKKGKVQYEDDVGQCEIDFSTMKEKASGQVSNVRRDNLKACAVTSAVPSHWDPQPNDLKSGKPQLCHLVNLKSSSKEYKTVSSKCGLTSIISIERVQNPTLWSQYCAQKQKISLKNPGINIEQDLWHGSSADSCTKIYHNGFNRSYAGVHGVSIGKGTYFAVQASYPVDRRFASSDVSGHRRMFLAKVLTGLSTPGDSSMIVPPTRPGGGPLDTYDSTTDDDSSMFCVFHDAQAYPEYLITFA
;
A
#
# COMPACT_ATOMS: atom_id res chain seq x y z
N MET A 1 58.60 16.74 -22.30
CA MET A 1 58.55 15.59 -21.37
C MET A 1 59.70 14.59 -21.60
N ALA A 2 59.93 14.05 -22.79
CA ALA A 2 60.96 13.00 -23.03
C ALA A 2 62.35 13.33 -22.46
N GLN A 3 62.85 14.56 -22.64
CA GLN A 3 64.12 15.02 -22.05
C GLN A 3 64.15 14.93 -20.52
N ALA A 4 63.07 15.35 -19.84
CA ALA A 4 62.97 15.29 -18.38
C ALA A 4 62.89 13.84 -17.87
N ILE A 5 62.24 12.94 -18.62
CA ILE A 5 62.24 11.50 -18.32
C ILE A 5 63.66 10.94 -18.45
N CYS A 6 64.38 11.25 -19.54
CA CYS A 6 65.76 10.81 -19.75
C CYS A 6 66.70 11.29 -18.64
N GLN A 7 66.63 12.58 -18.27
CA GLN A 7 67.40 13.15 -17.17
C GLN A 7 67.12 12.47 -15.82
N LYS A 8 65.86 12.09 -15.54
CA LYS A 8 65.49 11.47 -14.26
C LYS A 8 65.73 9.95 -14.22
N ALA A 9 65.66 9.28 -15.36
CA ALA A 9 65.95 7.86 -15.51
C ALA A 9 67.44 7.54 -15.33
N GLY A 10 68.33 8.47 -15.70
CA GLY A 10 69.78 8.22 -15.70
C GLY A 10 70.25 7.44 -16.94
N PRO A 11 71.56 7.15 -17.02
CA PRO A 11 72.19 6.71 -18.27
C PRO A 11 71.78 5.29 -18.72
N SER A 12 71.36 4.41 -17.81
CA SER A 12 71.05 3.01 -18.13
C SER A 12 69.98 2.85 -19.20
N VAL A 13 68.94 3.67 -19.18
CA VAL A 13 67.85 3.64 -20.19
C VAL A 13 68.37 4.03 -21.58
N ALA A 14 69.28 5.00 -21.66
CA ALA A 14 69.92 5.36 -22.94
C ALA A 14 70.81 4.21 -23.45
N THR A 15 71.52 3.52 -22.55
CA THR A 15 72.30 2.31 -22.89
C THR A 15 71.41 1.17 -23.37
N GLU A 16 70.28 0.90 -22.71
CA GLU A 16 69.30 -0.12 -23.14
C GLU A 16 68.75 0.19 -24.53
N CYS A 17 68.35 1.44 -24.78
CA CYS A 17 67.90 1.89 -26.11
C CYS A 17 68.99 1.69 -27.18
N GLN A 18 70.23 2.08 -26.90
CA GLN A 18 71.34 1.92 -27.84
C GLN A 18 71.62 0.44 -28.15
N GLN A 19 71.65 -0.42 -27.12
CA GLN A 19 71.80 -1.87 -27.31
C GLN A 19 70.64 -2.47 -28.13
N TYR A 20 69.42 -1.99 -27.91
CA TYR A 20 68.26 -2.44 -28.67
C TYR A 20 68.38 -2.05 -30.15
N ILE A 21 68.80 -0.81 -30.46
CA ILE A 21 69.04 -0.34 -31.83
C ILE A 21 70.18 -1.14 -32.50
N THR A 22 71.29 -1.37 -31.80
CA THR A 22 72.42 -2.17 -32.34
C THR A 22 72.02 -3.62 -32.64
N ARG A 23 71.08 -4.21 -31.89
CA ARG A 23 70.61 -5.59 -32.12
C ARG A 23 69.48 -5.72 -33.15
N ASN A 24 68.56 -4.75 -33.21
CA ASN A 24 67.31 -4.86 -33.98
C ASN A 24 67.21 -3.83 -35.13
N GLY A 25 68.26 -3.06 -35.37
CA GLY A 25 68.29 -1.99 -36.37
C GLY A 25 67.50 -0.73 -35.94
N GLN A 26 67.46 0.24 -36.84
CA GLN A 26 66.62 1.42 -36.69
C GLN A 26 65.14 1.01 -36.74
N GLN A 27 64.34 1.53 -35.81
CA GLN A 27 62.94 1.14 -35.66
C GLN A 27 62.00 2.00 -36.51
N ASP A 28 60.97 1.36 -37.06
CA ASP A 28 59.94 2.00 -37.88
C ASP A 28 59.17 3.11 -37.16
N HIS A 29 58.50 3.96 -37.95
CA HIS A 29 57.57 4.96 -37.43
C HIS A 29 56.40 4.30 -36.68
N GLY A 30 56.21 4.68 -35.42
CA GLY A 30 55.16 4.19 -34.54
C GLY A 30 55.47 2.86 -33.85
N ALA A 31 56.70 2.34 -33.94
CA ALA A 31 57.15 1.19 -33.15
C ALA A 31 57.16 1.53 -31.64
N VAL A 32 57.04 0.48 -30.83
CA VAL A 32 56.96 0.56 -29.36
C VAL A 32 58.01 -0.36 -28.76
N VAL A 33 58.94 0.20 -27.98
CA VAL A 33 60.04 -0.54 -27.34
C VAL A 33 59.96 -0.38 -25.83
N LEU A 34 59.98 -1.50 -25.10
CA LEU A 34 60.02 -1.50 -23.62
C LEU A 34 61.47 -1.57 -23.12
N THR A 35 61.78 -0.73 -22.15
CA THR A 35 63.05 -0.71 -21.38
C THR A 35 62.76 -0.69 -19.88
N GLY A 36 63.78 -0.86 -19.06
CA GLY A 36 63.74 -0.56 -17.63
C GLY A 36 63.44 0.92 -17.35
N ALA A 37 63.20 1.26 -16.08
CA ALA A 37 62.92 2.64 -15.66
C ALA A 37 64.16 3.41 -15.20
N GLY A 38 65.33 2.77 -15.19
CA GLY A 38 66.55 3.31 -14.58
C GLY A 38 66.30 3.68 -13.11
N ASN A 39 66.64 4.92 -12.74
CA ASN A 39 66.51 5.45 -11.39
C ASN A 39 65.09 5.87 -10.98
N MET A 40 64.07 5.63 -11.82
CA MET A 40 62.68 6.01 -11.52
C MET A 40 61.90 4.88 -10.83
N PRO A 41 60.91 5.18 -9.96
CA PRO A 41 60.16 4.19 -9.17
C PRO A 41 59.10 3.40 -9.96
N TYR A 42 59.24 3.31 -11.29
CA TYR A 42 58.26 2.67 -12.19
C TYR A 42 58.79 1.34 -12.72
N LYS A 43 57.90 0.49 -13.26
CA LYS A 43 58.30 -0.86 -13.73
C LYS A 43 59.01 -0.89 -15.09
N GLY A 44 58.96 0.19 -15.86
CA GLY A 44 59.60 0.29 -17.18
C GLY A 44 59.14 1.52 -17.96
N ILE A 45 59.77 1.77 -19.11
CA ILE A 45 59.47 2.88 -20.02
C ILE A 45 59.16 2.30 -21.41
N LEU A 46 58.01 2.70 -21.97
CA LEU A 46 57.62 2.41 -23.35
C LEU A 46 57.99 3.59 -24.24
N HIS A 47 58.95 3.40 -25.13
CA HIS A 47 59.41 4.38 -26.10
C HIS A 47 58.60 4.26 -27.39
N LEU A 48 58.02 5.37 -27.85
CA LEU A 48 57.32 5.45 -29.13
C LEU A 48 58.21 6.17 -30.15
N THR A 49 58.54 5.53 -31.25
CA THR A 49 59.44 6.09 -32.27
C THR A 49 58.67 6.94 -33.28
N HIS A 50 59.07 8.20 -33.45
CA HIS A 50 58.55 9.14 -34.46
C HIS A 50 57.03 9.06 -34.71
N PRO A 51 56.18 9.27 -33.68
CA PRO A 51 54.72 9.19 -33.81
C PRO A 51 54.20 10.26 -34.78
N ASN A 52 53.27 9.87 -35.64
CA ASN A 52 52.53 10.75 -36.54
C ASN A 52 51.04 10.36 -36.53
N THR A 53 50.18 11.19 -37.14
CA THR A 53 48.72 11.02 -37.13
C THR A 53 48.24 9.67 -37.69
N LYS A 54 48.97 9.04 -38.61
CA LYS A 54 48.62 7.73 -39.20
C LYS A 54 48.91 6.55 -38.27
N VAL A 55 49.93 6.66 -37.41
CA VAL A 55 50.41 5.54 -36.57
C VAL A 55 50.02 5.67 -35.10
N LEU A 56 49.78 6.88 -34.59
CA LEU A 56 49.62 7.16 -33.15
C LEU A 56 48.57 6.27 -32.47
N LYS A 57 47.37 6.12 -33.06
CA LYS A 57 46.31 5.23 -32.55
C LYS A 57 46.82 3.80 -32.32
N LYS A 58 47.54 3.24 -33.31
CA LYS A 58 48.13 1.90 -33.25
C LYS A 58 49.21 1.82 -32.18
N SER A 59 50.12 2.80 -32.12
CA SER A 59 51.20 2.85 -31.13
C SER A 59 50.66 2.90 -29.69
N ILE A 60 49.63 3.70 -29.42
CA ILE A 60 48.98 3.77 -28.09
C ILE A 60 48.36 2.41 -27.74
N LYS A 61 47.62 1.78 -28.65
CA LYS A 61 47.08 0.42 -28.46
C LYS A 61 48.18 -0.60 -28.15
N THR A 62 49.27 -0.60 -28.91
CA THR A 62 50.43 -1.48 -28.69
C THR A 62 51.09 -1.23 -27.32
N CYS A 63 51.16 0.01 -26.85
CA CYS A 63 51.67 0.32 -25.51
C CYS A 63 50.80 -0.29 -24.41
N LEU A 64 49.48 -0.19 -24.53
CA LEU A 64 48.50 -0.77 -23.60
C LEU A 64 48.61 -2.30 -23.59
N GLU A 65 48.62 -2.94 -24.76
CA GLU A 65 48.80 -4.38 -24.88
C GLU A 65 50.15 -4.86 -24.32
N THR A 66 51.23 -4.08 -24.50
CA THR A 66 52.56 -4.44 -23.99
C THR A 66 52.61 -4.33 -22.47
N ALA A 67 52.00 -3.29 -21.89
CA ALA A 67 51.90 -3.14 -20.44
C ALA A 67 51.05 -4.26 -19.81
N ASP A 68 49.93 -4.62 -20.43
CA ASP A 68 49.05 -5.68 -19.95
C ASP A 68 49.72 -7.07 -20.04
N LYS A 69 50.38 -7.39 -21.16
CA LYS A 69 51.20 -8.61 -21.32
C LYS A 69 52.37 -8.70 -20.32
N LYS A 70 52.77 -7.59 -19.70
CA LYS A 70 53.82 -7.52 -18.66
C LYS A 70 53.26 -7.47 -17.23
N GLY A 71 51.95 -7.59 -17.03
CA GLY A 71 51.34 -7.57 -15.69
C GLY A 71 51.39 -6.19 -15.01
N PHE A 72 51.41 -5.11 -15.80
CA PHE A 72 51.45 -3.75 -15.26
C PHE A 72 50.02 -3.26 -14.99
N ARG A 73 49.73 -2.89 -13.73
CA ARG A 73 48.41 -2.39 -13.32
C ARG A 73 48.07 -1.00 -13.83
N SER A 74 49.07 -0.18 -14.14
CA SER A 74 48.88 1.21 -14.54
C SER A 74 49.90 1.68 -15.58
N ILE A 75 49.46 2.53 -16.50
CA ILE A 75 50.30 3.21 -17.50
C ILE A 75 49.93 4.69 -17.59
N SER A 76 50.91 5.55 -17.88
CA SER A 76 50.71 6.99 -18.09
C SER A 76 51.29 7.44 -19.41
N PHE A 77 50.55 8.26 -20.15
CA PHE A 77 50.98 8.89 -21.40
C PHE A 77 51.00 10.41 -21.25
N PRO A 78 51.97 11.14 -21.83
CA PRO A 78 51.80 12.57 -22.13
C PRO A 78 50.75 12.76 -23.23
N ALA A 79 50.39 14.01 -23.54
CA ALA A 79 49.87 14.35 -24.87
C ALA A 79 50.94 14.01 -25.94
N VAL A 80 50.83 12.82 -26.56
CA VAL A 80 51.87 12.29 -27.45
C VAL A 80 51.83 13.03 -28.79
N GLY A 81 52.98 13.52 -29.24
CA GLY A 81 53.14 14.14 -30.54
C GLY A 81 52.84 15.64 -30.63
N THR A 82 52.27 16.25 -29.59
CA THR A 82 51.92 17.69 -29.58
C THR A 82 53.11 18.65 -29.40
N GLY A 83 54.32 18.12 -29.25
CA GLY A 83 55.57 18.88 -29.28
C GLY A 83 56.20 18.87 -30.69
N GLY A 84 57.47 18.52 -30.78
CA GLY A 84 58.26 18.51 -32.03
C GLY A 84 57.82 17.53 -33.14
N PHE A 85 56.66 16.89 -33.02
CA PHE A 85 56.05 16.09 -34.09
C PHE A 85 54.80 16.77 -34.71
N ALA A 86 54.46 17.99 -34.26
CA ALA A 86 53.43 18.86 -34.84
C ALA A 86 52.02 18.23 -35.01
N ILE A 87 51.65 17.26 -34.17
CA ILE A 87 50.27 16.75 -34.08
C ILE A 87 49.44 17.77 -33.29
N SER A 88 48.27 18.19 -33.78
CA SER A 88 47.44 19.15 -33.03
C SER A 88 46.93 18.55 -31.70
N PRO A 89 46.65 19.37 -30.67
CA PRO A 89 46.09 18.87 -29.42
C PRO A 89 44.82 18.03 -29.59
N ASP A 90 43.91 18.43 -30.48
CA ASP A 90 42.68 17.69 -30.80
C ASP A 90 42.98 16.34 -31.48
N GLN A 91 43.88 16.32 -32.46
CA GLN A 91 44.29 15.09 -33.14
C GLN A 91 44.98 14.13 -32.16
N ALA A 92 45.83 14.63 -31.27
CA ALA A 92 46.48 13.82 -30.24
C ALA A 92 45.44 13.27 -29.24
N ALA A 93 44.52 14.09 -28.75
CA ALA A 93 43.44 13.67 -27.87
C ALA A 93 42.61 12.55 -28.50
N SER A 94 42.11 12.78 -29.71
CA SER A 94 41.24 11.83 -30.41
C SER A 94 41.98 10.53 -30.72
N LEU A 95 43.17 10.57 -31.33
CA LEU A 95 43.95 9.37 -31.69
C LEU A 95 44.41 8.57 -30.46
N MET A 96 44.77 9.23 -29.35
CA MET A 96 45.14 8.54 -28.13
C MET A 96 43.95 7.85 -27.48
N LEU A 97 42.82 8.54 -27.32
CA LEU A 97 41.61 7.98 -26.74
C LEU A 97 41.02 6.89 -27.66
N ASP A 98 41.21 6.98 -28.97
CA ASP A 98 40.92 5.90 -29.91
C ASP A 98 41.77 4.65 -29.66
N GLY A 99 43.06 4.80 -29.38
CA GLY A 99 43.94 3.68 -29.01
C GLY A 99 43.51 3.01 -27.70
N VAL A 100 43.05 3.80 -26.72
CA VAL A 100 42.49 3.32 -25.45
C VAL A 100 41.17 2.57 -25.67
N THR A 101 40.24 3.13 -26.45
CA THR A 101 38.96 2.49 -26.79
C THR A 101 39.18 1.18 -27.55
N ASP A 102 40.05 1.15 -28.57
CA ASP A 102 40.36 -0.05 -29.34
C ASP A 102 41.03 -1.15 -28.48
N PHE A 103 41.84 -0.78 -27.48
CA PHE A 103 42.39 -1.72 -26.51
C PHE A 103 41.30 -2.28 -25.59
N ALA A 104 40.50 -1.41 -24.97
CA ALA A 104 39.46 -1.82 -24.03
C ALA A 104 38.39 -2.71 -24.68
N GLN A 105 37.96 -2.40 -25.91
CA GLN A 105 36.91 -3.15 -26.61
C GLN A 105 37.37 -4.49 -27.21
N LYS A 106 38.63 -4.58 -27.67
CA LYS A 106 39.13 -5.77 -28.40
C LYS A 106 40.09 -6.64 -27.58
N GLY A 107 40.66 -6.10 -26.51
CA GLY A 107 41.79 -6.71 -25.79
C GLY A 107 41.43 -7.51 -24.54
N SER A 108 40.26 -7.30 -23.93
CA SER A 108 39.87 -7.86 -22.62
C SER A 108 41.01 -7.79 -21.59
N PRO A 109 41.35 -6.59 -21.07
CA PRO A 109 42.56 -6.36 -20.26
C PRO A 109 42.63 -7.29 -19.03
N GLN A 110 43.75 -7.98 -18.86
CA GLN A 110 43.91 -9.00 -17.81
C GLN A 110 44.50 -8.44 -16.50
N SER A 111 45.28 -7.37 -16.60
CA SER A 111 46.06 -6.82 -15.48
C SER A 111 46.08 -5.28 -15.44
N LEU A 112 45.98 -4.62 -16.60
CA LEU A 112 46.04 -3.18 -16.76
C LEU A 112 44.69 -2.54 -16.44
N THR A 113 44.56 -2.03 -15.21
CA THR A 113 43.32 -1.44 -14.69
C THR A 113 43.26 0.09 -14.81
N THR A 114 44.38 0.76 -15.09
CA THR A 114 44.44 2.22 -15.02
C THR A 114 45.29 2.83 -16.15
N VAL A 115 44.65 3.62 -17.01
CA VAL A 115 45.31 4.44 -18.02
C VAL A 115 45.19 5.90 -17.61
N ARG A 116 46.31 6.62 -17.53
CA ARG A 116 46.36 8.05 -17.22
C ARG A 116 46.89 8.83 -18.42
N ILE A 117 46.20 9.90 -18.80
CA ILE A 117 46.72 10.89 -19.76
C ILE A 117 47.15 12.12 -18.94
N THR A 118 48.43 12.47 -19.02
CA THR A 118 49.06 13.55 -18.26
C THR A 118 49.26 14.75 -19.18
N VAL A 119 48.27 15.65 -19.20
CA VAL A 119 48.32 16.90 -19.96
C VAL A 119 49.04 17.96 -19.13
N PHE A 120 50.27 18.32 -19.52
CA PHE A 120 51.12 19.25 -18.76
C PHE A 120 50.83 20.73 -19.05
N GLN A 121 50.44 21.07 -20.28
CA GLN A 121 50.10 22.47 -20.62
C GLN A 121 48.60 22.69 -20.45
N GLN A 122 48.20 23.63 -19.60
CA GLN A 122 46.80 23.93 -19.28
C GLN A 122 45.95 24.21 -20.53
N GLN A 123 46.50 24.90 -21.54
CA GLN A 123 45.81 25.20 -22.80
C GLN A 123 45.37 23.94 -23.59
N MET A 124 46.06 22.80 -23.42
CA MET A 124 45.68 21.54 -24.08
C MET A 124 44.63 20.74 -23.29
N LEU A 125 44.33 21.14 -22.05
CA LEU A 125 43.42 20.38 -21.18
C LEU A 125 42.01 20.34 -21.75
N GLN A 126 41.54 21.45 -22.34
CA GLN A 126 40.21 21.55 -22.93
C GLN A 126 40.03 20.59 -24.13
N ASN A 127 41.05 20.37 -24.96
CA ASN A 127 40.97 19.45 -26.10
C ASN A 127 40.77 18.00 -25.62
N PHE A 128 41.59 17.56 -24.66
CA PHE A 128 41.47 16.22 -24.07
C PHE A 128 40.17 16.05 -23.27
N HIS A 129 39.74 17.07 -22.51
CA HIS A 129 38.49 17.02 -21.76
C HIS A 129 37.28 16.97 -22.68
N SER A 130 37.24 17.79 -23.73
CA SER A 130 36.12 17.83 -24.69
C SER A 130 35.99 16.52 -25.47
N GLU A 131 37.11 15.90 -25.86
CA GLU A 131 37.14 14.59 -26.51
C GLU A 131 36.70 13.46 -25.54
N MET A 132 37.15 13.51 -24.27
CA MET A 132 36.67 12.58 -23.24
C MET A 132 35.17 12.75 -22.96
N ASP A 133 34.68 13.98 -22.84
CA ASP A 133 33.25 14.29 -22.66
C ASP A 133 32.43 13.87 -23.88
N GLN A 134 32.94 14.08 -25.10
CA GLN A 134 32.27 13.61 -26.31
C GLN A 134 32.17 12.08 -26.30
N ARG A 135 33.26 11.37 -26.00
CA ARG A 135 33.26 9.90 -25.92
C ARG A 135 32.39 9.39 -24.78
N ALA A 136 32.37 10.07 -23.63
CA ALA A 136 31.48 9.77 -22.52
C ALA A 136 30.01 10.01 -22.92
N ARG A 137 29.70 11.12 -23.60
CA ARG A 137 28.37 11.39 -24.18
C ARG A 137 28.00 10.36 -25.24
N GLU A 138 28.90 9.91 -26.10
CA GLU A 138 28.64 8.86 -27.10
C GLU A 138 28.42 7.49 -26.45
N LEU A 139 29.17 7.16 -25.40
CA LEU A 139 28.95 5.99 -24.56
C LEU A 139 27.61 6.11 -23.82
N VAL A 140 27.21 7.31 -23.39
CA VAL A 140 25.89 7.59 -22.78
C VAL A 140 24.77 7.64 -23.82
N HIS A 141 25.03 7.99 -25.09
CA HIS A 141 24.03 7.91 -26.16
C HIS A 141 23.84 6.47 -26.64
N LYS A 142 24.92 5.69 -26.68
CA LYS A 142 24.86 4.21 -26.77
C LYS A 142 24.20 3.62 -25.51
N SER A 143 24.38 4.23 -24.32
CA SER A 143 23.67 3.87 -23.08
C SER A 143 22.18 4.31 -23.08
N ARG A 144 21.80 5.34 -23.84
CA ARG A 144 20.39 5.72 -24.08
C ARG A 144 19.70 4.74 -25.04
N GLY A 145 20.44 4.16 -25.99
CA GLY A 145 20.04 2.93 -26.70
C GLY A 145 19.91 1.69 -25.80
N PHE A 146 20.34 1.80 -24.53
CA PHE A 146 20.39 0.77 -23.49
C PHE A 146 19.41 1.04 -22.35
N SER A 147 18.96 2.29 -22.20
CA SER A 147 17.74 2.64 -21.47
C SER A 147 16.54 1.89 -22.06
N ALA A 148 16.61 1.48 -23.34
CA ALA A 148 15.71 0.51 -23.97
C ALA A 148 15.62 -0.84 -23.21
N LYS A 149 16.64 -1.22 -22.43
CA LYS A 149 16.69 -2.46 -21.64
C LYS A 149 15.97 -2.31 -20.30
N VAL A 150 16.09 -1.15 -19.65
CA VAL A 150 15.32 -0.77 -18.47
C VAL A 150 13.85 -0.59 -18.84
N THR A 151 13.56 0.19 -19.89
CA THR A 151 12.18 0.33 -20.40
C THR A 151 11.63 -0.96 -21.01
N SER A 152 12.44 -1.94 -21.45
CA SER A 152 11.92 -3.26 -21.84
C SER A 152 11.58 -4.18 -20.66
N ARG A 153 12.27 -4.06 -19.51
CA ARG A 153 11.80 -4.68 -18.26
C ARG A 153 10.46 -4.07 -17.84
N PHE A 154 10.35 -2.74 -17.83
CA PHE A 154 9.08 -2.08 -17.49
C PHE A 154 7.96 -2.28 -18.53
N LYS A 155 8.28 -2.42 -19.83
CA LYS A 155 7.30 -2.89 -20.84
C LYS A 155 6.84 -4.32 -20.56
N LYS A 156 7.70 -5.22 -20.07
CA LYS A 156 7.26 -6.56 -19.64
C LYS A 156 6.39 -6.50 -18.38
N VAL A 157 6.77 -5.72 -17.37
CA VAL A 157 5.95 -5.52 -16.14
C VAL A 157 4.59 -4.92 -16.48
N ALA A 158 4.54 -3.90 -17.33
CA ALA A 158 3.30 -3.28 -17.82
C ALA A 158 2.48 -4.17 -18.80
N HIS A 159 3.03 -5.33 -19.21
CA HIS A 159 2.31 -6.37 -19.96
C HIS A 159 1.95 -7.59 -19.11
N SER A 160 2.66 -7.88 -18.01
CA SER A 160 2.38 -9.00 -17.10
C SER A 160 1.47 -8.63 -15.94
N LEU A 161 1.49 -7.36 -15.52
CA LEU A 161 0.44 -6.76 -14.71
C LEU A 161 -0.55 -6.09 -15.65
N GLY A 162 -1.80 -6.54 -15.64
CA GLY A 162 -2.85 -5.92 -16.44
C GLY A 162 -3.03 -4.44 -16.08
N LYS A 163 -3.42 -3.63 -17.08
CA LYS A 163 -3.97 -2.28 -16.93
C LYS A 163 -3.02 -1.22 -16.29
N ARG A 164 -2.33 -0.46 -17.16
CA ARG A 164 -1.90 0.95 -16.98
C ARG A 164 -1.57 1.39 -15.53
N SER A 165 -0.34 1.14 -15.04
CA SER A 165 0.12 1.73 -13.77
C SER A 165 -0.01 3.27 -13.80
N ARG A 166 -0.72 3.83 -12.81
CA ARG A 166 -0.92 5.27 -12.64
C ARG A 166 0.41 6.01 -12.44
N VAL A 167 1.37 5.37 -11.76
CA VAL A 167 2.73 5.89 -11.54
C VAL A 167 3.49 6.04 -12.86
N ALA A 168 3.42 5.03 -13.75
CA ALA A 168 4.07 5.10 -15.06
C ALA A 168 3.55 6.27 -15.92
N LYS A 169 2.24 6.56 -15.84
CA LYS A 169 1.62 7.71 -16.52
C LYS A 169 2.06 9.05 -15.93
N ILE A 170 2.16 9.16 -14.59
CA ILE A 170 2.67 10.37 -13.91
C ILE A 170 4.11 10.64 -14.38
N LEU A 171 4.99 9.63 -14.34
CA LEU A 171 6.40 9.76 -14.69
C LEU A 171 6.69 9.81 -16.21
N GLY A 172 5.67 9.72 -17.07
CA GLY A 172 5.80 9.93 -18.52
C GLY A 172 6.30 8.74 -19.35
N PHE A 173 6.27 7.51 -18.81
CA PHE A 173 6.69 6.32 -19.55
C PHE A 173 5.61 5.86 -20.56
N SER A 174 5.98 5.69 -21.84
CA SER A 174 5.06 5.31 -22.95
C SER A 174 5.37 3.93 -23.55
N SER A 175 4.35 3.30 -24.16
CA SER A 175 4.34 1.87 -24.50
C SER A 175 4.65 1.51 -25.97
N SER A 176 4.75 2.47 -26.90
CA SER A 176 4.94 2.16 -28.34
C SER A 176 6.39 1.81 -28.72
N ASP A 177 6.53 1.17 -29.88
CA ASP A 177 7.76 0.79 -30.60
C ASP A 177 8.62 -0.35 -30.03
N GLY A 178 9.14 -1.18 -30.95
CA GLY A 178 9.63 -2.52 -30.65
C GLY A 178 10.95 -2.91 -31.32
N LYS A 179 11.41 -4.12 -30.98
CA LYS A 179 12.59 -4.86 -31.50
C LYS A 179 13.92 -4.10 -31.58
N ARG A 180 14.83 -4.40 -30.64
CA ARG A 180 16.22 -4.82 -30.90
C ARG A 180 16.85 -5.53 -29.71
N SER A 181 17.94 -6.25 -29.94
CA SER A 181 18.45 -7.36 -29.10
C SER A 181 19.63 -7.01 -28.19
N VAL A 182 19.63 -7.64 -27.01
CA VAL A 182 20.72 -8.22 -26.18
C VAL A 182 22.10 -7.52 -26.07
N GLY A 183 22.64 -7.59 -24.84
CA GLY A 183 23.90 -6.97 -24.39
C GLY A 183 23.65 -5.69 -23.57
N ASP A 184 24.56 -5.20 -22.73
CA ASP A 184 25.33 -5.90 -21.70
C ASP A 184 25.69 -4.94 -20.53
N THR A 185 25.40 -5.28 -19.27
CA THR A 185 25.24 -4.28 -18.18
C THR A 185 26.52 -3.56 -17.77
N THR A 186 26.63 -2.26 -18.09
CA THR A 186 27.64 -1.35 -17.54
C THR A 186 27.05 -0.44 -16.45
N THR A 187 27.51 -0.64 -15.22
CA THR A 187 27.35 0.31 -14.12
C THR A 187 28.11 1.60 -14.41
N THR A 188 27.43 2.75 -14.39
CA THR A 188 28.07 4.07 -14.40
C THR A 188 28.84 4.29 -13.09
N PRO A 189 30.17 4.49 -13.11
CA PRO A 189 30.93 4.74 -11.88
C PRO A 189 30.54 6.11 -11.30
N THR A 190 29.95 6.12 -10.11
CA THR A 190 29.44 7.34 -9.47
C THR A 190 30.49 8.07 -8.61
N SER A 191 31.77 7.68 -8.73
CA SER A 191 32.87 8.16 -7.88
C SER A 191 33.92 8.93 -8.69
N LEU A 192 34.00 10.25 -8.49
CA LEU A 192 35.08 11.09 -9.01
C LEU A 192 36.23 11.13 -7.99
N LEU A 193 37.39 10.58 -8.35
CA LEU A 193 38.59 10.59 -7.50
C LEU A 193 39.53 11.72 -7.92
N LEU A 194 39.56 12.80 -7.14
CA LEU A 194 40.41 13.97 -7.37
C LEU A 194 41.73 13.84 -6.60
N HIS A 195 42.86 13.92 -7.32
CA HIS A 195 44.20 13.98 -6.73
C HIS A 195 44.75 15.40 -6.83
N PHE A 196 45.03 16.02 -5.69
CA PHE A 196 45.64 17.34 -5.61
C PHE A 196 47.16 17.21 -5.42
N TYR A 197 47.94 18.00 -6.16
CA TYR A 197 49.40 18.05 -6.06
C TYR A 197 49.86 19.51 -6.01
N GLY A 198 50.71 19.86 -5.04
CA GLY A 198 51.18 21.21 -4.81
C GLY A 198 51.90 21.31 -3.45
N THR A 199 52.14 22.53 -2.97
CA THR A 199 52.49 22.76 -1.56
C THR A 199 51.25 22.58 -0.68
N ASP A 200 51.44 22.24 0.60
CA ASP A 200 50.32 21.90 1.51
C ASP A 200 49.22 22.98 1.54
N GLY A 201 49.60 24.25 1.69
CA GLY A 201 48.64 25.37 1.65
C GLY A 201 47.90 25.52 0.32
N ALA A 202 48.54 25.22 -0.82
CA ALA A 202 47.88 25.25 -2.13
C ALA A 202 46.92 24.06 -2.31
N VAL A 203 47.32 22.88 -1.82
CA VAL A 203 46.48 21.67 -1.81
C VAL A 203 45.24 21.87 -0.95
N ASP A 204 45.37 22.46 0.24
CA ASP A 204 44.24 22.68 1.14
C ASP A 204 43.29 23.78 0.65
N MET A 205 43.80 24.84 0.01
CA MET A 205 42.95 25.79 -0.71
C MET A 205 42.18 25.12 -1.86
N ALA A 206 42.82 24.22 -2.62
CA ALA A 206 42.18 23.54 -3.73
C ALA A 206 41.10 22.55 -3.27
N LYS A 207 41.35 21.77 -2.21
CA LYS A 207 40.34 20.93 -1.55
C LYS A 207 39.13 21.75 -1.09
N ARG A 208 39.38 22.84 -0.36
CA ARG A 208 38.32 23.70 0.19
C ARG A 208 37.45 24.29 -0.91
N ARG A 209 38.06 24.82 -1.98
CA ARG A 209 37.33 25.44 -3.10
C ARG A 209 36.51 24.43 -3.90
N VAL A 210 36.97 23.19 -4.01
CA VAL A 210 36.17 22.09 -4.58
C VAL A 210 35.00 21.74 -3.66
N GLN A 211 35.19 21.69 -2.33
CA GLN A 211 34.11 21.45 -1.39
C GLN A 211 33.07 22.57 -1.43
N GLU A 212 33.49 23.83 -1.37
CA GLU A 212 32.64 25.03 -1.53
C GLU A 212 31.81 24.94 -2.84
N THR A 213 32.44 24.57 -3.96
CA THR A 213 31.74 24.40 -5.25
C THR A 213 30.71 23.27 -5.19
N VAL A 214 30.99 22.16 -4.50
CA VAL A 214 30.03 21.08 -4.30
C VAL A 214 28.87 21.56 -3.43
N ASP A 215 29.15 22.17 -2.28
CA ASP A 215 28.13 22.63 -1.32
C ASP A 215 27.21 23.72 -1.91
N GLU A 216 27.72 24.58 -2.80
CA GLU A 216 26.93 25.60 -3.51
C GLU A 216 26.00 25.02 -4.60
N ASN A 217 26.41 23.93 -5.26
CA ASN A 217 25.74 23.41 -6.46
C ASN A 217 24.96 22.10 -6.22
N PHE A 218 25.30 21.33 -5.19
CA PHE A 218 24.66 20.08 -4.82
C PHE A 218 23.49 20.34 -3.88
N LYS A 219 22.29 19.91 -4.28
CA LYS A 219 21.09 19.97 -3.45
C LYS A 219 20.71 18.56 -3.02
N GLU A 220 20.34 18.40 -1.75
CA GLU A 220 19.74 17.20 -1.19
C GLU A 220 18.39 17.59 -0.57
N GLU A 221 17.32 16.92 -0.99
CA GLU A 221 15.96 17.07 -0.45
C GLU A 221 15.48 15.73 0.10
N LYS A 222 14.68 15.76 1.16
CA LYS A 222 14.19 14.56 1.86
C LYS A 222 12.68 14.60 2.08
N ILE A 223 11.99 13.62 1.52
CA ILE A 223 10.55 13.39 1.73
C ILE A 223 10.37 12.29 2.77
N ASN A 224 9.79 12.64 3.92
CA ASN A 224 9.42 11.70 4.98
C ASN A 224 7.89 11.60 5.02
N ASP A 225 7.32 10.61 4.32
CA ASP A 225 5.87 10.45 4.18
C ASP A 225 5.49 8.95 4.20
N ALA A 226 4.47 8.58 4.99
CA ALA A 226 4.06 7.18 5.16
C ALA A 226 3.61 6.50 3.85
N ALA A 227 3.21 7.26 2.84
CA ALA A 227 2.90 6.75 1.50
C ALA A 227 4.11 6.09 0.80
N VAL A 228 5.35 6.40 1.23
CA VAL A 228 6.57 5.75 0.74
C VAL A 228 6.55 4.23 0.99
N LEU A 229 5.91 3.76 2.07
CA LEU A 229 5.73 2.34 2.37
C LEU A 229 4.74 1.63 1.42
N GLN A 230 3.96 2.38 0.63
CA GLN A 230 2.95 1.85 -0.29
C GLN A 230 3.48 1.68 -1.73
N LEU A 231 4.74 2.08 -1.98
CA LEU A 231 5.39 1.93 -3.28
C LEU A 231 5.87 0.49 -3.48
N SER A 232 5.49 -0.12 -4.60
CA SER A 232 6.02 -1.43 -5.00
C SER A 232 7.48 -1.33 -5.45
N SER A 233 8.19 -2.47 -5.52
CA SER A 233 9.57 -2.51 -6.04
C SER A 233 9.67 -1.93 -7.46
N ASP A 234 8.68 -2.20 -8.32
CA ASP A 234 8.64 -1.66 -9.69
C ASP A 234 8.44 -0.13 -9.69
N GLU A 235 7.63 0.40 -8.76
CA GLU A 235 7.39 1.84 -8.62
C GLU A 235 8.62 2.57 -8.06
N VAL A 236 9.31 1.96 -7.09
CA VAL A 236 10.60 2.43 -6.57
C VAL A 236 11.65 2.47 -7.69
N ASP A 237 11.73 1.45 -8.54
CA ASP A 237 12.69 1.45 -9.65
C ASP A 237 12.29 2.38 -10.80
N MET A 238 11.00 2.61 -11.04
CA MET A 238 10.52 3.68 -11.94
C MET A 238 10.91 5.07 -11.44
N LEU A 239 10.82 5.34 -10.13
CA LEU A 239 11.28 6.60 -9.54
C LEU A 239 12.79 6.77 -9.74
N LYS A 240 13.60 5.76 -9.42
CA LYS A 240 15.07 5.79 -9.67
C LYS A 240 15.39 6.06 -11.14
N ALA A 241 14.69 5.42 -12.08
CA ALA A 241 14.88 5.64 -13.51
C ALA A 241 14.49 7.06 -13.94
N TYR A 242 13.41 7.62 -13.39
CA TYR A 242 13.01 9.00 -13.64
C TYR A 242 14.05 10.01 -13.11
N GLY A 243 14.60 9.78 -11.92
CA GLY A 243 15.72 10.58 -11.40
C GLY A 243 16.92 10.56 -12.35
N GLN A 244 17.36 9.38 -12.77
CA GLN A 244 18.49 9.21 -13.71
C GLN A 244 18.27 9.94 -15.04
N GLN A 245 17.05 9.96 -15.58
CA GLN A 245 16.72 10.71 -16.79
C GLN A 245 16.85 12.22 -16.63
N ASN A 246 16.68 12.73 -15.41
CA ASN A 246 16.76 14.16 -15.06
C ASN A 246 18.10 14.53 -14.38
N SER A 247 19.12 13.66 -14.46
CA SER A 247 20.45 13.86 -13.84
C SER A 247 20.42 14.04 -12.30
N VAL A 248 19.45 13.41 -11.65
CA VAL A 248 19.24 13.44 -10.18
C VAL A 248 19.28 12.00 -9.64
N SER A 249 19.93 11.80 -8.50
CA SER A 249 19.91 10.53 -7.79
C SER A 249 18.70 10.48 -6.85
N ILE A 250 17.88 9.44 -6.95
CA ILE A 250 16.79 9.17 -6.03
C ILE A 250 17.12 7.89 -5.25
N ILE A 251 17.16 8.00 -3.93
CA ILE A 251 17.34 6.91 -2.98
C ILE A 251 16.02 6.76 -2.22
N VAL A 252 15.47 5.55 -2.18
CA VAL A 252 14.25 5.22 -1.44
C VAL A 252 14.64 4.25 -0.32
N ASP A 253 14.35 4.63 0.92
CA ASP A 253 14.48 3.80 2.11
C ASP A 253 13.07 3.38 2.58
N GLN A 254 12.88 2.06 2.72
CA GLN A 254 11.67 1.40 3.22
C GLN A 254 12.04 0.45 4.38
N GLY A 255 13.02 0.84 5.20
CA GLY A 255 13.63 0.02 6.24
C GLY A 255 12.70 -0.45 7.36
N GLN A 256 13.11 -1.56 8.01
CA GLN A 256 12.42 -2.07 9.19
C GLN A 256 12.53 -1.09 10.37
N GLY A 257 11.46 -0.98 11.16
CA GLY A 257 11.38 -0.03 12.29
C GLY A 257 10.70 1.30 11.96
N GLY A 258 9.98 1.39 10.83
CA GLY A 258 9.13 2.54 10.50
C GLY A 258 9.86 3.74 9.89
N ARG A 259 11.16 3.63 9.59
CA ARG A 259 11.87 4.61 8.78
C ARG A 259 11.45 4.47 7.32
N HIS A 260 10.92 5.54 6.76
CA HIS A 260 10.49 5.60 5.37
C HIS A 260 10.86 6.98 4.82
N CYS A 261 11.75 7.04 3.83
CA CYS A 261 12.09 8.32 3.22
C CYS A 261 12.51 8.17 1.75
N ILE A 262 12.33 9.24 1.00
CA ILE A 262 12.92 9.40 -0.33
C ILE A 262 13.91 10.56 -0.24
N THR A 263 15.19 10.28 -0.50
CA THR A 263 16.24 11.29 -0.64
C THR A 263 16.47 11.56 -2.12
N ILE A 264 16.40 12.83 -2.51
CA ILE A 264 16.51 13.30 -3.89
C ILE A 264 17.69 14.26 -3.94
N GLN A 265 18.76 13.89 -4.65
CA GLN A 265 20.04 14.60 -4.57
C GLN A 265 20.70 14.80 -5.93
N GLY A 266 21.30 15.96 -6.17
CA GLY A 266 22.03 16.23 -7.41
C GLY A 266 22.35 17.71 -7.66
N ILE A 267 23.00 17.96 -8.79
CA ILE A 267 23.43 19.29 -9.27
C ILE A 267 22.50 19.90 -10.34
N SER A 268 21.31 19.31 -10.50
CA SER A 268 20.29 19.70 -11.49
C SER A 268 19.02 20.16 -10.76
N ASP A 269 17.91 20.38 -11.48
CA ASP A 269 16.64 20.82 -10.90
C ASP A 269 15.97 19.72 -10.05
N VAL A 270 16.44 19.61 -8.80
CA VAL A 270 15.87 18.75 -7.75
C VAL A 270 14.41 19.12 -7.44
N ALA A 271 13.99 20.38 -7.62
CA ALA A 271 12.63 20.83 -7.28
C ALA A 271 11.58 20.32 -8.29
N SER A 272 11.92 20.28 -9.59
CA SER A 272 11.09 19.65 -10.62
C SER A 272 10.91 18.15 -10.35
N VAL A 273 12.01 17.45 -10.03
CA VAL A 273 11.98 16.02 -9.68
C VAL A 273 11.16 15.77 -8.41
N MET A 274 11.40 16.53 -7.33
CA MET A 274 10.60 16.54 -6.10
C MET A 274 9.10 16.64 -6.36
N SER A 275 8.69 17.61 -7.18
CA SER A 275 7.27 17.84 -7.51
C SER A 275 6.63 16.59 -8.12
N LYS A 276 7.37 15.87 -8.98
CA LYS A 276 6.90 14.63 -9.60
C LYS A 276 6.84 13.45 -8.63
N VAL A 277 7.78 13.36 -7.69
CA VAL A 277 7.73 12.35 -6.60
C VAL A 277 6.51 12.60 -5.71
N TRP A 278 6.20 13.87 -5.39
CA TRP A 278 4.99 14.22 -4.65
C TRP A 278 3.69 13.85 -5.38
N GLU A 279 3.59 14.07 -6.70
CA GLU A 279 2.45 13.59 -7.48
C GLU A 279 2.22 12.06 -7.35
N VAL A 280 3.31 11.27 -7.34
CA VAL A 280 3.26 9.82 -7.14
C VAL A 280 2.79 9.46 -5.74
N LEU A 281 3.33 10.10 -4.70
CA LEU A 281 2.94 9.84 -3.31
C LEU A 281 1.49 10.26 -3.04
N HIS A 282 1.04 11.41 -3.54
CA HIS A 282 -0.37 11.81 -3.45
C HIS A 282 -1.31 10.84 -4.18
N ALA A 283 -0.89 10.27 -5.32
CA ALA A 283 -1.66 9.24 -6.00
C ALA A 283 -1.82 7.97 -5.15
N LYS A 284 -0.80 7.61 -4.34
CA LYS A 284 -0.83 6.48 -3.39
C LYS A 284 -1.69 6.76 -2.16
N MET A 285 -1.53 7.93 -1.52
CA MET A 285 -2.41 8.36 -0.43
C MET A 285 -3.89 8.27 -0.83
N GLU A 286 -4.23 8.78 -2.02
CA GLU A 286 -5.60 8.77 -2.55
C GLU A 286 -6.10 7.34 -2.86
N GLU A 287 -5.23 6.45 -3.34
CA GLU A 287 -5.54 5.04 -3.54
C GLU A 287 -5.83 4.33 -2.20
N SER A 288 -4.97 4.51 -1.19
CA SER A 288 -5.16 3.95 0.17
C SER A 288 -6.44 4.48 0.82
N ARG A 289 -6.67 5.80 0.75
CA ARG A 289 -7.87 6.45 1.29
C ARG A 289 -9.15 5.88 0.67
N LYS A 290 -9.16 5.64 -0.65
CA LYS A 290 -10.28 4.97 -1.32
C LYS A 290 -10.44 3.52 -0.89
N ARG A 291 -9.34 2.78 -0.72
CA ARG A 291 -9.37 1.38 -0.25
C ARG A 291 -9.91 1.26 1.17
N GLU A 292 -9.55 2.17 2.07
CA GLU A 292 -10.12 2.27 3.42
C GLU A 292 -11.61 2.60 3.40
N GLN A 293 -12.03 3.58 2.59
CA GLN A 293 -13.45 3.92 2.41
C GLN A 293 -14.27 2.74 1.86
N ALA A 294 -13.71 2.01 0.89
CA ALA A 294 -14.29 0.81 0.31
C ALA A 294 -14.44 -0.33 1.34
N LEU A 295 -13.39 -0.61 2.12
CA LEU A 295 -13.42 -1.62 3.19
C LEU A 295 -14.34 -1.22 4.35
N SER A 296 -14.47 0.08 4.64
CA SER A 296 -15.43 0.58 5.62
C SER A 296 -16.87 0.42 5.13
N LEU A 297 -17.16 0.82 3.89
CA LEU A 297 -18.48 0.67 3.27
C LEU A 297 -18.91 -0.80 3.20
N LYS A 298 -18.00 -1.72 2.86
CA LYS A 298 -18.27 -3.16 2.79
C LYS A 298 -18.80 -3.77 4.10
N LYS A 299 -18.57 -3.14 5.27
CA LYS A 299 -19.14 -3.58 6.56
C LYS A 299 -20.63 -3.24 6.69
N ASP A 300 -21.04 -2.14 6.07
CA ASP A 300 -22.40 -1.60 6.15
C ASP A 300 -23.28 -2.04 4.97
N LEU A 301 -22.67 -2.31 3.82
CA LEU A 301 -23.36 -2.43 2.53
C LEU A 301 -22.54 -3.24 1.52
N SER A 302 -23.22 -4.13 0.79
CA SER A 302 -22.66 -4.79 -0.37
C SER A 302 -23.61 -4.73 -1.56
N TRP A 303 -23.12 -4.27 -2.70
CA TRP A 303 -23.68 -4.61 -3.99
C TRP A 303 -23.25 -6.03 -4.37
N CYS A 304 -24.17 -6.79 -4.96
CA CYS A 304 -23.97 -8.18 -5.34
C CYS A 304 -24.56 -8.42 -6.75
N TYR A 305 -23.92 -9.29 -7.53
CA TYR A 305 -24.41 -9.75 -8.83
C TYR A 305 -24.81 -11.23 -8.77
N GLU A 306 -25.75 -11.62 -9.62
CA GLU A 306 -26.24 -12.99 -9.75
C GLU A 306 -25.33 -13.82 -10.67
N GLN A 307 -24.92 -14.99 -10.20
CA GLN A 307 -24.22 -16.01 -10.98
C GLN A 307 -25.20 -16.97 -11.69
N PRO A 308 -24.76 -17.74 -12.71
CA PRO A 308 -25.63 -18.63 -13.48
C PRO A 308 -26.33 -19.74 -12.66
N ASP A 309 -25.90 -20.00 -11.43
CA ASP A 309 -26.51 -20.94 -10.47
C ASP A 309 -27.56 -20.28 -9.56
N GLY A 310 -27.83 -18.98 -9.72
CA GLY A 310 -28.75 -18.18 -8.89
C GLY A 310 -28.14 -17.70 -7.58
N THR A 311 -26.85 -17.94 -7.31
CA THR A 311 -26.17 -17.39 -6.15
C THR A 311 -25.80 -15.92 -6.36
N TYR A 312 -25.74 -15.15 -5.27
CA TYR A 312 -25.34 -13.74 -5.30
C TYR A 312 -23.94 -13.56 -4.72
N VAL A 313 -23.04 -13.01 -5.52
CA VAL A 313 -21.64 -12.76 -5.15
C VAL A 313 -21.39 -11.26 -5.00
N PRO A 314 -20.72 -10.82 -3.92
CA PRO A 314 -20.43 -9.40 -3.69
C PRO A 314 -19.33 -8.90 -4.63
N PHE A 315 -19.45 -7.67 -5.12
CA PHE A 315 -18.38 -7.01 -5.89
C PHE A 315 -17.12 -6.76 -5.06
N ASP A 316 -15.97 -6.59 -5.73
CA ASP A 316 -14.73 -6.10 -5.11
C ASP A 316 -15.00 -4.81 -4.31
N PRO A 317 -14.36 -4.57 -3.14
CA PRO A 317 -14.63 -3.39 -2.32
C PRO A 317 -14.54 -2.05 -3.08
N LEU A 318 -13.59 -1.89 -4.01
CA LEU A 318 -13.42 -0.65 -4.76
C LEU A 318 -14.54 -0.46 -5.81
N ILE A 319 -14.92 -1.54 -6.48
CA ILE A 319 -16.05 -1.56 -7.43
C ILE A 319 -17.36 -1.29 -6.67
N ASN A 320 -17.57 -1.94 -5.51
CA ASN A 320 -18.71 -1.72 -4.62
C ASN A 320 -18.86 -0.25 -4.18
N LEU A 321 -17.74 0.41 -3.84
CA LEU A 321 -17.72 1.84 -3.52
C LEU A 321 -18.12 2.71 -4.73
N GLN A 322 -17.56 2.43 -5.92
CA GLN A 322 -17.87 3.15 -7.14
C GLN A 322 -19.35 3.01 -7.55
N ILE A 323 -19.92 1.81 -7.43
CA ILE A 323 -21.34 1.54 -7.71
C ILE A 323 -22.24 2.31 -6.73
N GLU A 324 -21.97 2.25 -5.42
CA GLU A 324 -22.76 2.94 -4.40
C GLU A 324 -22.68 4.47 -4.54
N GLU A 325 -21.51 5.04 -4.85
CA GLU A 325 -21.38 6.47 -5.13
C GLU A 325 -22.21 6.92 -6.35
N ALA A 326 -22.18 6.13 -7.44
CA ALA A 326 -22.95 6.42 -8.64
C ALA A 326 -24.46 6.29 -8.38
N TYR A 327 -24.89 5.25 -7.67
CA TYR A 327 -26.30 5.04 -7.29
C TYR A 327 -26.83 6.18 -6.41
N ARG A 328 -26.03 6.66 -5.44
CA ARG A 328 -26.40 7.82 -4.61
C ARG A 328 -26.58 9.09 -5.43
N LYS A 329 -25.75 9.32 -6.45
CA LYS A 329 -25.84 10.48 -7.35
C LYS A 329 -27.05 10.38 -8.29
N ASN A 330 -27.32 9.21 -8.85
CA ASN A 330 -28.48 8.99 -9.71
C ASN A 330 -29.03 7.55 -9.60
N LYS A 331 -30.08 7.37 -8.81
CA LYS A 331 -30.74 6.07 -8.56
C LYS A 331 -31.42 5.44 -9.79
N LYS A 332 -31.55 6.16 -10.91
CA LYS A 332 -32.05 5.67 -12.21
C LYS A 332 -31.01 5.81 -13.32
N GLY A 333 -29.76 6.08 -12.96
CA GLY A 333 -28.66 6.25 -13.90
C GLY A 333 -28.02 4.94 -14.31
N LYS A 334 -26.88 5.07 -14.98
CA LYS A 334 -25.95 3.98 -15.29
C LYS A 334 -24.60 4.25 -14.66
N VAL A 335 -23.87 3.20 -14.33
CA VAL A 335 -22.47 3.27 -13.93
C VAL A 335 -21.64 2.31 -14.78
N GLN A 336 -20.51 2.80 -15.28
CA GLN A 336 -19.50 1.96 -15.93
C GLN A 336 -18.34 1.76 -14.95
N TYR A 337 -17.80 0.55 -14.93
CA TYR A 337 -16.62 0.17 -14.18
C TYR A 337 -15.81 -0.86 -14.99
N GLU A 338 -14.60 -1.16 -14.51
CA GLU A 338 -13.68 -2.07 -15.17
C GLU A 338 -13.29 -3.16 -14.18
N ASP A 339 -13.55 -4.42 -14.54
CA ASP A 339 -13.23 -5.62 -13.76
C ASP A 339 -12.31 -6.54 -14.58
N ASP A 340 -11.88 -7.67 -14.05
CA ASP A 340 -10.98 -8.62 -14.73
C ASP A 340 -11.53 -9.12 -16.07
N VAL A 341 -12.85 -9.15 -16.21
CA VAL A 341 -13.58 -9.49 -17.45
C VAL A 341 -13.71 -8.35 -18.47
N GLY A 342 -13.27 -7.13 -18.13
CA GLY A 342 -13.25 -5.95 -18.99
C GLY A 342 -14.18 -4.82 -18.52
N GLN A 343 -14.68 -4.02 -19.46
CA GLN A 343 -15.65 -2.94 -19.15
C GLN A 343 -17.05 -3.50 -18.95
N CYS A 344 -17.65 -3.14 -17.82
CA CYS A 344 -18.99 -3.56 -17.40
C CYS A 344 -19.88 -2.33 -17.16
N GLU A 345 -21.19 -2.48 -17.36
CA GLU A 345 -22.17 -1.42 -17.11
C GLU A 345 -23.31 -1.93 -16.24
N ILE A 346 -23.64 -1.22 -15.16
CA ILE A 346 -24.88 -1.45 -14.39
C ILE A 346 -25.89 -0.35 -14.73
N ASP A 347 -27.12 -0.77 -15.01
CA ASP A 347 -28.29 0.09 -15.14
C ASP A 347 -29.14 0.00 -13.86
N PHE A 348 -29.19 1.10 -13.10
CA PHE A 348 -29.90 1.15 -11.82
C PHE A 348 -31.42 1.20 -11.96
N SER A 349 -31.94 1.52 -13.14
CA SER A 349 -33.38 1.54 -13.41
C SER A 349 -33.96 0.15 -13.61
N THR A 350 -33.15 -0.77 -14.17
CA THR A 350 -33.51 -2.17 -14.40
C THR A 350 -32.88 -3.13 -13.38
N MET A 351 -31.94 -2.65 -12.57
CA MET A 351 -31.14 -3.45 -11.61
C MET A 351 -30.43 -4.62 -12.30
N LYS A 352 -29.78 -4.33 -13.44
CA LYS A 352 -29.03 -5.31 -14.24
C LYS A 352 -27.63 -4.82 -14.56
N GLU A 353 -26.69 -5.75 -14.51
CA GLU A 353 -25.33 -5.63 -15.02
C GLU A 353 -25.25 -6.18 -16.44
N LYS A 354 -24.43 -5.56 -17.28
CA LYS A 354 -23.96 -6.12 -18.55
C LYS A 354 -22.43 -6.27 -18.50
N ALA A 355 -21.97 -7.52 -18.47
CA ALA A 355 -20.55 -7.90 -18.43
C ALA A 355 -20.27 -8.97 -19.49
N SER A 356 -19.20 -8.82 -20.28
CA SER A 356 -18.79 -9.77 -21.34
C SER A 356 -19.90 -10.24 -22.30
N GLY A 357 -20.94 -9.42 -22.51
CA GLY A 357 -22.10 -9.75 -23.34
C GLY A 357 -23.23 -10.52 -22.63
N GLN A 358 -23.00 -11.00 -21.42
CA GLN A 358 -24.04 -11.56 -20.54
C GLN A 358 -24.74 -10.44 -19.74
N VAL A 359 -25.93 -10.76 -19.20
CA VAL A 359 -26.73 -9.84 -18.39
C VAL A 359 -27.17 -10.55 -17.12
N SER A 360 -26.68 -10.08 -15.98
CA SER A 360 -27.01 -10.60 -14.64
C SER A 360 -27.85 -9.59 -13.86
N ASN A 361 -28.70 -10.07 -12.93
CA ASN A 361 -29.38 -9.18 -12.01
C ASN A 361 -28.39 -8.70 -10.93
N VAL A 362 -28.52 -7.45 -10.49
CA VAL A 362 -27.75 -6.90 -9.36
C VAL A 362 -28.67 -6.47 -8.23
N ARG A 363 -28.19 -6.60 -6.99
CA ARG A 363 -28.92 -6.18 -5.79
C ARG A 363 -28.02 -5.41 -4.83
N ARG A 364 -28.63 -4.68 -3.91
CA ARG A 364 -27.98 -3.81 -2.93
C ARG A 364 -28.35 -4.26 -1.52
N ASP A 365 -27.48 -5.07 -0.92
CA ASP A 365 -27.68 -5.66 0.40
C ASP A 365 -27.25 -4.67 1.49
N ASN A 366 -28.20 -4.28 2.35
CA ASN A 366 -27.96 -3.39 3.48
C ASN A 366 -27.53 -4.21 4.71
N LEU A 367 -26.23 -4.52 4.80
CA LEU A 367 -25.66 -5.28 5.91
C LEU A 367 -25.85 -4.57 7.26
N LYS A 368 -25.99 -3.24 7.26
CA LYS A 368 -26.33 -2.44 8.44
C LYS A 368 -27.74 -2.68 8.99
N ALA A 369 -28.65 -3.28 8.21
CA ALA A 369 -29.93 -3.77 8.71
C ALA A 369 -29.80 -5.11 9.47
N CYS A 370 -28.70 -5.85 9.26
CA CYS A 370 -28.33 -7.06 10.01
C CYS A 370 -27.34 -6.76 11.15
N ALA A 371 -26.54 -5.69 11.04
CA ALA A 371 -25.63 -5.24 12.08
C ALA A 371 -26.39 -4.49 13.19
N VAL A 372 -26.60 -5.17 14.31
CA VAL A 372 -27.31 -4.60 15.46
C VAL A 372 -26.44 -3.54 16.15
N THR A 373 -26.68 -2.27 15.83
CA THR A 373 -25.92 -1.16 16.42
C THR A 373 -26.36 -0.89 17.86
N SER A 374 -25.43 -0.43 18.71
CA SER A 374 -25.73 0.05 20.07
C SER A 374 -26.40 1.43 20.09
N ALA A 375 -26.76 1.98 18.93
CA ALA A 375 -27.55 3.21 18.86
C ALA A 375 -28.99 2.91 19.33
N VAL A 376 -29.56 3.84 20.10
CA VAL A 376 -30.97 3.76 20.48
C VAL A 376 -31.88 3.93 19.25
N PRO A 377 -33.08 3.32 19.22
CA PRO A 377 -33.99 3.41 18.10
C PRO A 377 -34.37 4.86 17.77
N SER A 378 -34.39 5.22 16.49
CA SER A 378 -34.66 6.58 16.02
C SER A 378 -36.09 7.10 16.27
N HIS A 379 -36.98 6.25 16.80
CA HIS A 379 -38.34 6.62 17.19
C HIS A 379 -38.47 6.91 18.69
N TRP A 380 -37.38 6.79 19.47
CA TRP A 380 -37.38 7.16 20.88
C TRP A 380 -37.41 8.68 21.05
N ASP A 381 -38.16 9.13 22.06
CA ASP A 381 -38.17 10.50 22.53
C ASP A 381 -36.85 10.81 23.25
N PRO A 382 -36.41 12.09 23.32
CA PRO A 382 -35.19 12.47 24.04
C PRO A 382 -35.20 12.01 25.49
N GLN A 383 -34.10 11.42 25.96
CA GLN A 383 -34.01 10.95 27.35
C GLN A 383 -34.04 12.15 28.31
N PRO A 384 -35.00 12.23 29.26
CA PRO A 384 -35.06 13.32 30.23
C PRO A 384 -33.89 13.24 31.22
N ASN A 385 -33.52 14.39 31.79
CA ASN A 385 -32.57 14.43 32.90
C ASN A 385 -33.29 14.21 34.25
N ASP A 386 -32.60 13.58 35.19
CA ASP A 386 -33.00 13.51 36.59
C ASP A 386 -32.84 14.90 37.24
N LEU A 387 -33.92 15.36 37.88
CA LEU A 387 -34.01 16.73 38.42
C LEU A 387 -33.07 16.99 39.60
N LYS A 388 -32.53 15.93 40.25
CA LYS A 388 -31.65 16.06 41.43
C LYS A 388 -30.17 16.02 41.06
N SER A 389 -29.79 15.19 40.09
CA SER A 389 -28.40 14.94 39.69
C SER A 389 -28.01 15.59 38.36
N GLY A 390 -28.97 16.08 37.57
CA GLY A 390 -28.75 16.67 36.24
C GLY A 390 -28.31 15.67 35.16
N LYS A 391 -28.19 14.38 35.49
CA LYS A 391 -27.78 13.31 34.56
C LYS A 391 -29.00 12.75 33.81
N PRO A 392 -28.85 12.19 32.59
CA PRO A 392 -29.93 11.47 31.92
C PRO A 392 -30.50 10.36 32.80
N GLN A 393 -31.83 10.24 32.85
CA GLN A 393 -32.52 9.16 33.56
C GLN A 393 -32.17 7.81 32.93
N LEU A 394 -31.89 6.80 33.75
CA LEU A 394 -31.50 5.46 33.28
C LEU A 394 -32.61 4.77 32.47
N CYS A 395 -33.86 4.98 32.87
CA CYS A 395 -35.05 4.49 32.20
C CYS A 395 -36.10 5.61 32.13
N HIS A 396 -36.76 5.73 30.98
CA HIS A 396 -37.89 6.65 30.78
C HIS A 396 -39.08 5.89 30.21
N LEU A 397 -40.25 6.03 30.84
CA LEU A 397 -41.52 5.50 30.32
C LEU A 397 -42.24 6.60 29.53
N VAL A 398 -42.43 6.37 28.23
CA VAL A 398 -43.16 7.28 27.35
C VAL A 398 -44.58 6.78 27.16
N ASN A 399 -45.55 7.45 27.79
CA ASN A 399 -46.97 7.13 27.60
C ASN A 399 -47.43 7.47 26.17
N LEU A 400 -47.80 6.45 25.41
CA LEU A 400 -48.16 6.58 24.00
C LEU A 400 -49.56 7.16 23.83
N LYS A 401 -49.70 8.17 22.99
CA LYS A 401 -51.01 8.76 22.64
C LYS A 401 -51.85 7.72 21.88
N SER A 402 -53.10 7.52 22.29
CA SER A 402 -54.05 6.57 21.66
C SER A 402 -54.32 6.83 20.16
N SER A 403 -54.12 8.06 19.71
CA SER A 403 -54.21 8.45 18.30
C SER A 403 -53.01 7.99 17.45
N SER A 404 -51.85 7.72 18.06
CA SER A 404 -50.59 7.39 17.38
C SER A 404 -50.63 6.05 16.66
N LYS A 405 -49.82 5.92 15.59
CA LYS A 405 -49.66 4.66 14.85
C LYS A 405 -49.04 3.56 15.74
N GLU A 406 -48.12 3.94 16.61
CA GLU A 406 -47.42 3.02 17.51
C GLU A 406 -48.38 2.40 18.53
N TYR A 407 -49.16 3.23 19.25
CA TYR A 407 -50.19 2.74 20.18
C TYR A 407 -51.14 1.75 19.48
N LYS A 408 -51.67 2.12 18.30
CA LYS A 408 -52.58 1.26 17.52
C LYS A 408 -51.96 -0.05 17.07
N THR A 409 -50.63 -0.09 16.88
CA THR A 409 -49.89 -1.31 16.51
C THR A 409 -49.71 -2.24 17.72
N VAL A 410 -49.41 -1.69 18.91
CA VAL A 410 -49.28 -2.48 20.14
C VAL A 410 -50.67 -2.95 20.63
N SER A 411 -51.69 -2.08 20.60
CA SER A 411 -53.04 -2.41 21.04
C SER A 411 -53.70 -3.49 20.17
N SER A 412 -53.46 -3.48 18.86
CA SER A 412 -53.98 -4.52 17.95
C SER A 412 -53.30 -5.88 18.15
N LYS A 413 -51.98 -5.92 18.40
CA LYS A 413 -51.27 -7.15 18.83
C LYS A 413 -51.78 -7.67 20.17
N CYS A 414 -52.15 -6.78 21.09
CA CYS A 414 -52.62 -7.11 22.44
C CYS A 414 -54.00 -7.76 22.46
N GLY A 415 -54.92 -7.34 21.59
CA GLY A 415 -56.29 -7.88 21.52
C GLY A 415 -57.20 -7.55 22.71
N LEU A 416 -56.72 -6.83 23.73
CA LEU A 416 -57.51 -6.41 24.89
C LEU A 416 -58.41 -5.21 24.59
N THR A 417 -59.63 -5.24 25.11
CA THR A 417 -60.63 -4.17 25.00
C THR A 417 -60.48 -3.07 26.07
N SER A 418 -59.90 -3.41 27.24
CA SER A 418 -59.82 -2.52 28.42
C SER A 418 -58.39 -2.08 28.74
N ILE A 419 -57.70 -1.54 27.74
CA ILE A 419 -56.34 -0.96 27.89
C ILE A 419 -56.45 0.45 28.51
N ILE A 420 -55.68 0.69 29.58
CA ILE A 420 -55.61 1.96 30.31
C ILE A 420 -54.43 2.82 29.81
N SER A 421 -53.25 2.21 29.68
CA SER A 421 -52.04 2.85 29.11
C SER A 421 -51.21 1.86 28.31
N ILE A 422 -50.45 2.40 27.35
CA ILE A 422 -49.32 1.70 26.71
C ILE A 422 -48.13 2.64 26.82
N GLU A 423 -47.10 2.21 27.54
CA GLU A 423 -45.91 3.01 27.82
C GLU A 423 -44.70 2.35 27.14
N ARG A 424 -44.03 3.07 26.22
CA ARG A 424 -42.76 2.60 25.65
C ARG A 424 -41.66 2.76 26.68
N VAL A 425 -40.92 1.69 26.91
CA VAL A 425 -39.75 1.68 27.79
C VAL A 425 -38.53 2.16 27.00
N GLN A 426 -37.87 3.18 27.50
CA GLN A 426 -36.60 3.70 26.97
C GLN A 426 -35.49 3.55 27.99
N ASN A 427 -34.78 2.42 27.91
CA ASN A 427 -33.62 2.12 28.75
C ASN A 427 -32.39 1.87 27.85
N PRO A 428 -31.55 2.90 27.59
CA PRO A 428 -30.41 2.79 26.67
C PRO A 428 -29.40 1.70 27.06
N THR A 429 -29.25 1.42 28.36
CA THR A 429 -28.32 0.40 28.87
C THR A 429 -28.83 -1.01 28.57
N LEU A 430 -30.10 -1.29 28.88
CA LEU A 430 -30.72 -2.59 28.54
C LEU A 430 -30.79 -2.79 27.02
N TRP A 431 -31.09 -1.73 26.25
CA TRP A 431 -31.07 -1.78 24.79
C TRP A 431 -29.68 -2.13 24.26
N SER A 432 -28.62 -1.52 24.80
CA SER A 432 -27.24 -1.82 24.39
C SER A 432 -26.84 -3.27 24.70
N GLN A 433 -27.22 -3.79 25.87
CA GLN A 433 -26.99 -5.19 26.24
C GLN A 433 -27.75 -6.16 25.33
N TYR A 434 -29.02 -5.86 25.06
CA TYR A 434 -29.87 -6.60 24.13
C TYR A 434 -29.27 -6.62 22.71
N CYS A 435 -28.81 -5.48 22.21
CA CYS A 435 -28.18 -5.37 20.90
C CYS A 435 -26.93 -6.24 20.78
N ALA A 436 -26.06 -6.25 21.80
CA ALA A 436 -24.87 -7.10 21.82
C ALA A 436 -25.21 -8.59 21.84
N GLN A 437 -26.23 -9.00 22.62
CA GLN A 437 -26.70 -10.39 22.65
C GLN A 437 -27.35 -10.80 21.31
N LYS A 438 -28.12 -9.90 20.68
CA LYS A 438 -28.70 -10.11 19.34
C LYS A 438 -27.61 -10.33 18.30
N GLN A 439 -26.57 -9.49 18.28
CA GLN A 439 -25.42 -9.66 17.39
C GLN A 439 -24.75 -11.02 17.58
N LYS A 440 -24.52 -11.45 18.84
CA LYS A 440 -23.94 -12.77 19.16
C LYS A 440 -24.78 -13.92 18.61
N ILE A 441 -26.11 -13.89 18.83
CA ILE A 441 -27.02 -14.95 18.38
C ILE A 441 -27.18 -14.93 16.84
N SER A 442 -27.15 -13.76 16.20
CA SER A 442 -27.18 -13.63 14.73
C SER A 442 -25.95 -14.24 14.06
N LEU A 443 -24.75 -14.04 14.62
CA LEU A 443 -23.51 -14.62 14.11
C LEU A 443 -23.49 -16.16 14.25
N LYS A 444 -24.12 -16.70 15.30
CA LYS A 444 -24.24 -18.14 15.56
C LYS A 444 -25.30 -18.82 14.67
N ASN A 445 -26.30 -18.07 14.20
CA ASN A 445 -27.48 -18.58 13.49
C ASN A 445 -27.76 -17.76 12.21
N PRO A 446 -26.86 -17.77 11.22
CA PRO A 446 -27.05 -17.01 9.98
C PRO A 446 -28.30 -17.49 9.22
N GLY A 447 -29.10 -16.53 8.74
CA GLY A 447 -30.30 -16.80 7.94
C GLY A 447 -31.56 -17.20 8.74
N ILE A 448 -31.46 -17.37 10.06
CA ILE A 448 -32.60 -17.69 10.93
C ILE A 448 -33.23 -16.40 11.47
N ASN A 449 -34.57 -16.33 11.58
CA ASN A 449 -35.20 -15.27 12.37
C ASN A 449 -35.01 -15.57 13.86
N ILE A 450 -34.10 -14.83 14.50
CA ILE A 450 -33.72 -15.06 15.90
C ILE A 450 -34.56 -14.27 16.92
N GLU A 451 -35.42 -13.36 16.48
CA GLU A 451 -36.15 -12.40 17.33
C GLU A 451 -37.66 -12.56 17.16
N GLN A 452 -38.39 -12.52 18.29
CA GLN A 452 -39.85 -12.52 18.33
C GLN A 452 -40.34 -11.46 19.33
N ASP A 453 -41.49 -10.83 19.03
CA ASP A 453 -42.21 -10.01 20.01
C ASP A 453 -43.12 -10.94 20.84
N LEU A 454 -42.86 -11.09 22.14
CA LEU A 454 -43.57 -12.02 23.04
C LEU A 454 -44.07 -11.31 24.32
N TRP A 455 -44.99 -11.95 25.04
CA TRP A 455 -45.70 -11.36 26.17
C TRP A 455 -45.22 -11.88 27.53
N HIS A 456 -45.16 -11.00 28.53
CA HIS A 456 -44.77 -11.35 29.91
C HIS A 456 -45.63 -10.62 30.94
N GLY A 457 -46.47 -11.37 31.67
CA GLY A 457 -47.30 -10.85 32.78
C GLY A 457 -46.52 -10.81 34.08
N SER A 458 -46.71 -9.78 34.90
CA SER A 458 -46.01 -9.60 36.17
C SER A 458 -46.81 -8.72 37.13
N SER A 459 -46.49 -8.80 38.43
CA SER A 459 -46.97 -7.83 39.43
C SER A 459 -46.37 -6.43 39.20
N ALA A 460 -47.03 -5.40 39.74
CA ALA A 460 -46.63 -3.99 39.59
C ALA A 460 -45.19 -3.72 40.08
N ASP A 461 -44.85 -4.17 41.29
CA ASP A 461 -43.51 -4.00 41.87
C ASP A 461 -42.42 -4.68 41.05
N SER A 462 -42.73 -5.83 40.46
CA SER A 462 -41.82 -6.57 39.59
C SER A 462 -41.70 -5.91 38.22
N CYS A 463 -42.77 -5.32 37.66
CA CYS A 463 -42.69 -4.50 36.45
C CYS A 463 -41.71 -3.33 36.63
N THR A 464 -41.75 -2.62 37.77
CA THR A 464 -40.78 -1.55 38.07
C THR A 464 -39.34 -2.06 38.09
N LYS A 465 -39.08 -3.24 38.65
CA LYS A 465 -37.74 -3.85 38.62
C LYS A 465 -37.32 -4.24 37.20
N ILE A 466 -38.24 -4.76 36.39
CA ILE A 466 -37.99 -5.23 35.02
C ILE A 466 -37.65 -4.09 34.06
N TYR A 467 -38.41 -2.99 34.02
CA TYR A 467 -38.08 -1.90 33.07
C TYR A 467 -36.80 -1.13 33.47
N HIS A 468 -36.43 -1.12 34.75
CA HIS A 468 -35.16 -0.54 35.21
C HIS A 468 -33.94 -1.45 34.98
N ASN A 469 -34.05 -2.76 35.28
CA ASN A 469 -32.89 -3.66 35.40
C ASN A 469 -32.92 -4.85 34.44
N GLY A 470 -33.95 -4.97 33.61
CA GLY A 470 -34.14 -6.08 32.68
C GLY A 470 -34.80 -7.30 33.34
N PHE A 471 -35.01 -8.34 32.53
CA PHE A 471 -35.46 -9.63 33.03
C PHE A 471 -34.29 -10.37 33.69
N ASN A 472 -34.49 -10.88 34.91
CA ASN A 472 -33.44 -11.56 35.66
C ASN A 472 -33.89 -13.01 35.96
N ARG A 473 -33.17 -13.97 35.38
CA ARG A 473 -33.48 -15.42 35.51
C ARG A 473 -33.39 -15.95 36.94
N SER A 474 -32.77 -15.21 37.86
CA SER A 474 -32.68 -15.60 39.28
C SER A 474 -34.05 -15.58 39.99
N TYR A 475 -35.07 -14.96 39.37
CA TYR A 475 -36.47 -15.02 39.81
C TYR A 475 -37.27 -16.13 39.10
N ALA A 476 -36.63 -17.06 38.38
CA ALA A 476 -37.29 -18.21 37.78
C ALA A 476 -37.97 -19.09 38.84
N GLY A 477 -39.11 -19.69 38.48
CA GLY A 477 -39.85 -20.61 39.34
C GLY A 477 -40.99 -20.02 40.17
N VAL A 478 -41.18 -18.70 40.18
CA VAL A 478 -42.37 -18.06 40.82
C VAL A 478 -43.68 -18.52 40.16
N HIS A 479 -43.66 -18.83 38.86
CA HIS A 479 -44.84 -19.22 38.08
C HIS A 479 -44.65 -20.55 37.31
N GLY A 480 -43.70 -21.38 37.73
CA GLY A 480 -43.36 -22.65 37.09
C GLY A 480 -41.96 -22.70 36.47
N VAL A 481 -41.50 -23.92 36.17
CA VAL A 481 -40.21 -24.22 35.54
C VAL A 481 -40.31 -25.34 34.50
N SER A 482 -41.49 -25.60 33.92
CA SER A 482 -41.76 -26.80 33.10
C SER A 482 -40.74 -27.06 31.98
N ILE A 483 -40.35 -26.01 31.25
CA ILE A 483 -39.39 -26.05 30.13
C ILE A 483 -38.02 -25.44 30.47
N GLY A 484 -37.72 -25.24 31.77
CA GLY A 484 -36.42 -24.78 32.26
C GLY A 484 -36.48 -23.67 33.32
N LYS A 485 -35.33 -23.38 33.92
CA LYS A 485 -35.10 -22.36 34.96
C LYS A 485 -34.60 -21.05 34.36
N GLY A 486 -35.45 -20.41 33.56
CA GLY A 486 -35.19 -19.14 32.90
C GLY A 486 -36.37 -18.17 32.99
N THR A 487 -36.34 -17.13 32.16
CA THR A 487 -37.45 -16.18 32.03
C THR A 487 -38.42 -16.65 30.94
N TYR A 488 -39.71 -16.72 31.30
CA TYR A 488 -40.79 -17.21 30.44
C TYR A 488 -41.47 -16.09 29.66
N PHE A 489 -41.83 -16.37 28.41
CA PHE A 489 -42.54 -15.47 27.52
C PHE A 489 -43.58 -16.24 26.70
N ALA A 490 -44.81 -15.73 26.61
CA ALA A 490 -45.90 -16.36 25.87
C ALA A 490 -46.06 -15.74 24.47
N VAL A 491 -46.43 -16.56 23.49
CA VAL A 491 -46.76 -16.09 22.12
C VAL A 491 -48.09 -15.32 22.10
N GLN A 492 -49.07 -15.73 22.91
CA GLN A 492 -50.40 -15.13 22.96
C GLN A 492 -50.57 -14.22 24.19
N ALA A 493 -51.08 -13.00 23.97
CA ALA A 493 -51.35 -12.03 25.03
C ALA A 493 -52.38 -12.53 26.06
N SER A 494 -53.28 -13.43 25.68
CA SER A 494 -54.29 -14.02 26.55
C SER A 494 -53.72 -14.87 27.68
N TYR A 495 -52.53 -15.45 27.53
CA TYR A 495 -51.89 -16.28 28.54
C TYR A 495 -51.47 -15.48 29.80
N PRO A 496 -50.64 -14.42 29.70
CA PRO A 496 -50.25 -13.62 30.86
C PRO A 496 -51.38 -12.75 31.44
N VAL A 497 -52.52 -12.60 30.75
CA VAL A 497 -53.70 -11.89 31.25
C VAL A 497 -54.37 -12.63 32.43
N ASP A 498 -54.13 -13.94 32.57
CA ASP A 498 -54.55 -14.68 33.77
C ASP A 498 -53.97 -14.04 35.05
N ARG A 499 -54.82 -13.90 36.07
CA ARG A 499 -54.48 -13.26 37.35
C ARG A 499 -53.30 -13.91 38.08
N ARG A 500 -52.95 -15.15 37.73
CA ARG A 500 -51.77 -15.88 38.23
C ARG A 500 -50.44 -15.27 37.78
N PHE A 501 -50.41 -14.55 36.66
CA PHE A 501 -49.19 -13.94 36.11
C PHE A 501 -49.26 -12.40 36.19
N ALA A 502 -50.34 -11.79 35.69
CA ALA A 502 -50.60 -10.36 35.84
C ALA A 502 -51.53 -10.08 37.03
N SER A 503 -50.97 -10.00 38.24
CA SER A 503 -51.72 -9.70 39.46
C SER A 503 -52.22 -8.25 39.48
N SER A 504 -53.47 -8.02 39.88
CA SER A 504 -54.03 -6.68 40.11
C SER A 504 -53.27 -5.92 41.21
N ASP A 505 -53.03 -4.62 41.01
CA ASP A 505 -52.58 -3.71 42.05
C ASP A 505 -53.73 -3.20 42.94
N VAL A 506 -53.43 -2.27 43.86
CA VAL A 506 -54.40 -1.64 44.77
C VAL A 506 -55.53 -0.86 44.07
N SER A 507 -55.34 -0.48 42.80
CA SER A 507 -56.35 0.15 41.95
C SER A 507 -57.08 -0.86 41.06
N GLY A 508 -56.80 -2.15 41.20
CA GLY A 508 -57.33 -3.23 40.39
C GLY A 508 -56.56 -3.46 39.08
N HIS A 509 -55.63 -2.58 38.71
CA HIS A 509 -54.96 -2.58 37.41
C HIS A 509 -53.94 -3.71 37.30
N ARG A 510 -53.91 -4.36 36.14
CA ARG A 510 -52.98 -5.43 35.77
C ARG A 510 -51.96 -4.93 34.75
N ARG A 511 -50.79 -5.55 34.72
CA ARG A 511 -49.66 -5.14 33.86
C ARG A 511 -49.01 -6.33 33.16
N MET A 512 -48.63 -6.11 31.91
CA MET A 512 -47.80 -7.05 31.15
C MET A 512 -46.88 -6.29 30.20
N PHE A 513 -45.77 -6.92 29.84
CA PHE A 513 -44.88 -6.41 28.80
C PHE A 513 -45.17 -7.05 27.45
N LEU A 514 -45.03 -6.26 26.39
CA LEU A 514 -44.62 -6.75 25.08
C LEU A 514 -43.10 -6.58 25.01
N ALA A 515 -42.38 -7.69 24.92
CA ALA A 515 -40.93 -7.74 24.95
C ALA A 515 -40.36 -8.26 23.63
N LYS A 516 -39.22 -7.72 23.21
CA LYS A 516 -38.40 -8.34 22.16
C LYS A 516 -37.58 -9.45 22.79
N VAL A 517 -37.70 -10.67 22.27
CA VAL A 517 -37.07 -11.86 22.84
C VAL A 517 -36.25 -12.57 21.77
N LEU A 518 -34.98 -12.84 22.08
CA LEU A 518 -34.07 -13.54 21.18
C LEU A 518 -34.23 -15.06 21.35
N THR A 519 -35.29 -15.62 20.79
CA THR A 519 -35.57 -17.07 20.85
C THR A 519 -34.54 -17.90 20.10
N GLY A 520 -33.91 -17.34 19.05
CA GLY A 520 -32.87 -17.99 18.26
C GLY A 520 -33.31 -19.36 17.72
N LEU A 521 -32.39 -20.33 17.70
CA LEU A 521 -32.77 -21.72 17.49
C LEU A 521 -33.28 -22.31 18.82
N SER A 522 -34.52 -22.79 18.81
CA SER A 522 -35.24 -23.29 19.99
C SER A 522 -35.34 -24.82 20.00
N THR A 523 -35.61 -25.43 21.16
CA THR A 523 -35.75 -26.87 21.37
C THR A 523 -36.73 -27.18 22.51
N PRO A 524 -37.39 -28.35 22.58
CA PRO A 524 -38.17 -28.74 23.75
C PRO A 524 -37.34 -28.66 25.04
N GLY A 525 -37.89 -28.02 26.07
CA GLY A 525 -37.23 -27.85 27.37
C GLY A 525 -37.70 -28.81 28.45
N ASP A 526 -36.92 -28.93 29.54
CA ASP A 526 -37.31 -29.67 30.74
C ASP A 526 -36.96 -28.92 32.03
N SER A 527 -37.63 -29.28 33.14
CA SER A 527 -37.54 -28.56 34.41
C SER A 527 -36.21 -28.61 35.15
N SER A 528 -35.29 -29.49 34.75
CA SER A 528 -33.93 -29.52 35.30
C SER A 528 -33.01 -28.48 34.66
N MET A 529 -33.30 -28.03 33.43
CA MET A 529 -32.43 -27.18 32.62
C MET A 529 -32.16 -25.81 33.28
N ILE A 530 -30.88 -25.45 33.41
CA ILE A 530 -30.41 -24.11 33.81
C ILE A 530 -29.75 -23.34 32.65
N VAL A 531 -29.50 -24.01 31.54
CA VAL A 531 -29.01 -23.50 30.25
C VAL A 531 -29.65 -24.35 29.14
N PRO A 532 -29.75 -23.87 27.88
CA PRO A 532 -30.21 -24.71 26.78
C PRO A 532 -29.26 -25.89 26.52
N PRO A 533 -29.77 -27.04 26.02
CA PRO A 533 -28.94 -28.20 25.73
C PRO A 533 -28.02 -27.97 24.52
N THR A 534 -27.03 -28.83 24.33
CA THR A 534 -26.12 -28.84 23.16
C THR A 534 -26.84 -29.24 21.88
N ARG A 535 -26.47 -28.63 20.74
CA ARG A 535 -27.01 -29.00 19.42
C ARG A 535 -26.47 -30.36 18.95
N PRO A 536 -27.27 -31.18 18.24
CA PRO A 536 -26.78 -32.44 17.66
C PRO A 536 -25.57 -32.21 16.74
N GLY A 537 -24.47 -32.93 17.00
CA GLY A 537 -23.21 -32.79 16.26
C GLY A 537 -22.38 -31.54 16.58
N GLY A 538 -22.86 -30.66 17.48
CA GLY A 538 -22.13 -29.50 17.97
C GLY A 538 -21.09 -29.84 19.05
N GLY A 539 -20.14 -28.93 19.26
CA GLY A 539 -19.22 -29.01 20.41
C GLY A 539 -19.92 -28.62 21.73
N PRO A 540 -19.26 -28.79 22.89
CA PRO A 540 -19.88 -28.53 24.21
C PRO A 540 -20.25 -27.06 24.48
N LEU A 541 -19.77 -26.13 23.65
CA LEU A 541 -20.12 -24.71 23.70
C LEU A 541 -21.24 -24.33 22.70
N ASP A 542 -21.70 -25.27 21.87
CA ASP A 542 -22.72 -25.03 20.86
C ASP A 542 -24.10 -25.50 21.34
N THR A 543 -24.76 -24.64 22.12
CA THR A 543 -26.10 -24.90 22.66
C THR A 543 -27.21 -24.47 21.69
N TYR A 544 -28.46 -24.82 21.99
CA TYR A 544 -29.61 -24.04 21.53
C TYR A 544 -29.60 -22.63 22.16
N ASP A 545 -30.47 -21.74 21.72
CA ASP A 545 -30.54 -20.36 22.25
C ASP A 545 -31.66 -20.19 23.29
N SER A 546 -32.78 -20.89 23.11
CA SER A 546 -33.89 -20.93 24.07
C SER A 546 -34.55 -22.31 24.09
N THR A 547 -35.44 -22.52 25.06
CA THR A 547 -36.33 -23.69 25.11
C THR A 547 -37.78 -23.29 24.86
N THR A 548 -38.58 -24.24 24.39
CA THR A 548 -40.00 -24.06 24.07
C THR A 548 -40.82 -25.25 24.56
N ASP A 549 -42.14 -25.10 24.66
CA ASP A 549 -43.10 -26.20 24.85
C ASP A 549 -43.49 -26.86 23.52
N ASP A 550 -44.15 -28.02 23.59
CA ASP A 550 -44.49 -28.85 22.42
C ASP A 550 -45.32 -28.09 21.36
N ASP A 551 -46.25 -27.24 21.81
CA ASP A 551 -47.10 -26.40 20.94
C ASP A 551 -46.41 -25.10 20.49
N SER A 552 -45.19 -24.82 20.95
CA SER A 552 -44.49 -23.53 20.77
C SER A 552 -45.33 -22.31 21.20
N SER A 553 -46.10 -22.47 22.26
CA SER A 553 -46.95 -21.44 22.87
C SER A 553 -46.16 -20.52 23.82
N MET A 554 -45.04 -21.02 24.36
CA MET A 554 -44.15 -20.31 25.27
C MET A 554 -42.68 -20.58 25.00
N PHE A 555 -41.85 -19.56 25.23
CA PHE A 555 -40.39 -19.65 25.18
C PHE A 555 -39.77 -19.33 26.54
N CYS A 556 -38.70 -20.05 26.90
CA CYS A 556 -37.89 -19.82 28.08
C CYS A 556 -36.44 -19.49 27.68
N VAL A 557 -35.96 -18.32 28.11
CA VAL A 557 -34.59 -17.83 27.85
C VAL A 557 -33.75 -17.80 29.12
N PHE A 558 -32.45 -18.11 28.99
CA PHE A 558 -31.55 -18.39 30.12
C PHE A 558 -30.47 -17.34 30.33
N HIS A 559 -30.57 -16.19 29.65
CA HIS A 559 -29.60 -15.09 29.76
C HIS A 559 -30.34 -13.75 29.88
N ASP A 560 -29.94 -12.91 30.84
CA ASP A 560 -30.72 -11.72 31.24
C ASP A 560 -30.86 -10.70 30.10
N ALA A 561 -29.78 -10.50 29.32
CA ALA A 561 -29.78 -9.62 28.14
C ALA A 561 -30.49 -10.20 26.90
N GLN A 562 -31.16 -11.36 27.01
CA GLN A 562 -31.80 -12.05 25.87
C GLN A 562 -33.22 -11.55 25.58
N ALA A 563 -33.75 -10.66 26.42
CA ALA A 563 -35.04 -10.00 26.21
C ALA A 563 -35.00 -8.51 26.60
N TYR A 564 -35.67 -7.66 25.81
CA TYR A 564 -35.86 -6.23 26.09
C TYR A 564 -37.36 -5.94 26.33
N PRO A 565 -37.76 -5.42 27.51
CA PRO A 565 -39.15 -5.06 27.78
C PRO A 565 -39.49 -3.79 27.00
N GLU A 566 -40.09 -3.88 25.81
CA GLU A 566 -40.24 -2.74 24.89
C GLU A 566 -41.43 -1.85 25.24
N TYR A 567 -42.56 -2.47 25.59
CA TYR A 567 -43.78 -1.76 26.00
C TYR A 567 -44.34 -2.35 27.29
N LEU A 568 -44.74 -1.49 28.23
CA LEU A 568 -45.55 -1.83 29.38
C LEU A 568 -47.02 -1.51 29.07
N ILE A 569 -47.90 -2.50 29.15
CA ILE A 569 -49.35 -2.34 28.94
C ILE A 569 -50.03 -2.42 30.31
N THR A 570 -50.77 -1.38 30.68
CA THR A 570 -51.64 -1.39 31.87
C THR A 570 -53.09 -1.57 31.43
N PHE A 571 -53.81 -2.49 32.05
CA PHE A 571 -55.19 -2.86 31.68
C PHE A 571 -56.04 -3.22 32.92
N ALA A 572 -57.36 -3.24 32.77
CA ALA A 572 -58.30 -3.69 33.80
C ALA A 572 -58.56 -5.19 33.71
#